data_AF-A0A2V7VEJ2-F1
#
_entry.id   AF-A0A2V7VEJ2-F1
#
_cell.length_a   1.000
_cell.length_b   1.000
_cell.length_c   1.000
_cell.angle_alpha   90.00
_cell.angle_beta   90.00
_cell.angle_gamma   90.00
#
_symmetry.space_group_name_H-M   'P 1'
#
loop_
_entity.id
_entity.type
_entity.pdbx_description
1 polymer ?
#
loop_
_entity_poly.entity_id
_entity_poly.type
_entity_poly.pdbx_seq_one_letter_code
_entity_poly.pdbx_strand_id
1 'polypeptide(L)'
;SSPENEPGAHKPVRPFEAVLKEYDKDGDGRISAAEAPEGPARDYLPFSDLDHDGRLDASEWATFAASMAAENGLLAFRLGGRGDATPTALRWRYLRSVPQLPSPLLYRGVLYMINDGGILTTLDPATGDLLKKGRLRGAVDHYYASPVAGDGKIYFVTRSGTVVTVKAGPGQEVLAVRDLDEECTATPAIAGGRIYLRTRSALYCFRRSEVVKD
;
A
#
# COMPACT_ATOMS: atom_id res chain seq x y z
N SER A 1 -4.38 5.32 1.18
CA SER A 1 -3.45 6.15 1.98
C SER A 1 -4.34 7.15 2.62
N SER A 2 -4.24 7.29 3.93
CA SER A 2 -4.63 8.56 4.51
C SER A 2 -3.80 9.63 3.79
N PRO A 3 -4.45 10.65 3.19
CA PRO A 3 -3.75 11.73 2.46
C PRO A 3 -2.69 12.44 3.32
N GLU A 4 -2.80 12.30 4.64
CA GLU A 4 -1.99 12.93 5.68
C GLU A 4 -0.54 12.42 5.75
N ASN A 5 -0.26 11.23 5.20
CA ASN A 5 1.07 10.60 5.22
C ASN A 5 1.81 10.67 3.86
N GLU A 6 1.34 11.54 2.95
CA GLU A 6 2.06 11.84 1.71
C GLU A 6 3.18 12.88 1.93
N PRO A 7 4.34 12.77 1.24
CA PRO A 7 5.44 13.71 1.41
C PRO A 7 5.00 15.16 1.18
N GLY A 8 5.15 16.00 2.21
CA GLY A 8 4.77 17.43 2.18
C GLY A 8 3.36 17.77 2.67
N ALA A 9 2.54 16.77 3.03
CA ALA A 9 1.21 16.98 3.60
C ALA A 9 1.16 16.91 5.14
N HIS A 10 2.29 16.58 5.79
CA HIS A 10 2.38 16.43 7.25
C HIS A 10 2.07 17.74 7.96
N LYS A 11 1.00 17.74 8.76
CA LYS A 11 0.80 18.76 9.80
C LYS A 11 1.53 18.27 11.06
N PRO A 12 2.49 19.04 11.60
CA PRO A 12 3.21 18.62 12.80
C PRO A 12 2.22 18.45 13.96
N VAL A 13 2.28 17.30 14.62
CA VAL A 13 1.52 17.05 15.84
C VAL A 13 2.01 18.00 16.93
N ARG A 14 1.07 18.63 17.65
CA ARG A 14 1.40 19.55 18.74
C ARG A 14 2.19 18.82 19.84
N PRO A 15 3.18 19.46 20.49
CA PRO A 15 3.86 18.88 21.64
C PRO A 15 2.86 18.54 22.76
N PHE A 16 3.05 17.40 23.44
CA PHE A 16 2.13 16.92 24.47
C PHE A 16 1.92 17.94 25.60
N GLU A 17 3.00 18.57 26.08
CA GLU A 17 2.95 19.59 27.13
C GLU A 17 2.05 20.79 26.75
N ALA A 18 2.06 21.18 25.47
CA ALA A 18 1.24 22.26 24.96
C ALA A 18 -0.24 21.86 24.82
N VAL A 19 -0.53 20.56 24.71
CA VAL A 19 -1.90 20.03 24.67
C VAL A 19 -2.42 19.87 26.10
N LEU A 20 -1.63 19.29 27.01
CA LEU A 20 -1.98 19.20 28.44
C LEU A 20 -2.34 20.57 29.01
N LYS A 21 -1.51 21.59 28.79
CA LYS A 21 -1.75 22.95 29.32
C LYS A 21 -3.10 23.56 28.90
N GLU A 22 -3.65 23.15 27.77
CA GLU A 22 -4.87 23.74 27.19
C GLU A 22 -6.10 22.84 27.38
N TYR A 23 -5.91 21.52 27.43
CA TYR A 23 -6.98 20.53 27.32
C TYR A 23 -7.12 19.59 28.52
N ASP A 24 -6.10 19.46 29.37
CA ASP A 24 -6.19 18.71 30.64
C ASP A 24 -7.05 19.51 31.64
N LYS A 25 -8.36 19.22 31.69
CA LYS A 25 -9.34 19.95 32.48
C LYS A 25 -9.45 19.38 33.88
N ASP A 26 -9.24 18.08 34.03
CA ASP A 26 -9.30 17.39 35.33
C ASP A 26 -7.95 17.36 36.07
N GLY A 27 -6.86 17.75 35.40
CA GLY A 27 -5.53 17.91 35.97
C GLY A 27 -4.82 16.59 36.22
N ASP A 28 -5.22 15.53 35.53
CA ASP A 28 -4.67 14.19 35.74
C ASP A 28 -3.39 13.90 34.94
N GLY A 29 -2.94 14.88 34.13
CA GLY A 29 -1.74 14.78 33.32
C GLY A 29 -1.90 13.89 32.09
N ARG A 30 -3.13 13.57 31.71
CA ARG A 30 -3.50 12.78 30.52
C ARG A 30 -4.54 13.55 29.70
N ILE A 31 -4.85 13.04 28.51
CA ILE A 31 -5.89 13.59 27.65
C ILE A 31 -6.96 12.54 27.41
N SER A 32 -8.14 12.73 28.00
CA SER A 32 -9.29 11.87 27.75
C SER A 32 -9.99 12.19 26.42
N ALA A 33 -10.88 11.31 25.95
CA ALA A 33 -11.72 11.57 24.78
C ALA A 33 -12.61 12.83 24.89
N ALA A 34 -12.94 13.26 26.11
CA ALA A 34 -13.72 14.47 26.36
C ALA A 34 -12.87 15.75 26.29
N GLU A 35 -11.55 15.61 26.45
CA GLU A 35 -10.56 16.69 26.48
C GLU A 35 -9.81 16.82 25.17
N ALA A 36 -9.71 15.73 24.40
CA ALA A 36 -8.97 15.68 23.16
C ALA A 36 -9.38 16.81 22.19
N PRO A 37 -8.41 17.58 21.66
CA PRO A 37 -8.69 18.65 20.72
C PRO A 37 -9.35 18.09 19.45
N GLU A 38 -10.25 18.87 18.84
CA GLU A 38 -10.88 18.47 17.57
C GLU A 38 -9.83 18.16 16.48
N GLY A 39 -10.12 17.14 15.66
CA GLY A 39 -9.24 16.66 14.61
C GLY A 39 -8.47 15.39 14.98
N PRO A 40 -7.28 15.15 14.39
CA PRO A 40 -6.62 13.84 14.43
C PRO A 40 -6.38 13.28 15.84
N ALA A 41 -6.06 14.12 16.82
CA ALA A 41 -5.83 13.65 18.19
C ALA A 41 -7.09 13.02 18.83
N ARG A 42 -8.29 13.51 18.48
CA ARG A 42 -9.56 12.94 18.94
C ARG A 42 -10.02 11.79 18.06
N ASP A 43 -9.86 11.93 16.74
CA ASP A 43 -10.31 10.92 15.77
C ASP A 43 -9.49 9.62 15.85
N TYR A 44 -8.18 9.73 16.15
CA TYR A 44 -7.27 8.59 16.30
C TYR A 44 -7.08 8.14 17.74
N LEU A 45 -7.76 8.76 18.72
CA LEU A 45 -7.65 8.37 20.13
C LEU A 45 -7.89 6.86 20.36
N PRO A 46 -8.90 6.21 19.77
CA PRO A 46 -9.11 4.77 19.93
C PRO A 46 -7.98 3.88 19.37
N PHE A 47 -7.14 4.41 18.48
CA PHE A 47 -5.99 3.70 17.92
C PHE A 47 -4.68 4.05 18.60
N SER A 48 -4.65 5.17 19.32
CA SER A 48 -3.46 5.72 19.97
C SER A 48 -3.40 5.39 21.46
N ASP A 49 -4.56 5.13 22.06
CA ASP A 49 -4.73 4.52 23.39
C ASP A 49 -4.37 3.03 23.29
N LEU A 50 -3.12 2.71 23.64
CA LEU A 50 -2.54 1.38 23.48
C LEU A 50 -2.87 0.47 24.67
N ASP A 51 -3.12 1.04 25.84
CA ASP A 51 -3.48 0.29 27.05
C ASP A 51 -5.00 0.20 27.30
N HIS A 52 -5.79 0.88 26.47
CA HIS A 52 -7.25 0.91 26.47
C HIS A 52 -7.85 1.53 27.75
N ASP A 53 -7.16 2.48 28.38
CA ASP A 53 -7.64 3.18 29.57
C ASP A 53 -8.56 4.38 29.24
N GLY A 54 -8.73 4.69 27.95
CA GLY A 54 -9.58 5.77 27.44
C GLY A 54 -8.93 7.16 27.51
N ARG A 55 -7.63 7.22 27.80
CA ARG A 55 -6.83 8.45 27.93
C ARG A 55 -5.53 8.28 27.15
N LEU A 56 -4.89 9.40 26.82
CA LEU A 56 -3.58 9.39 26.20
C LEU A 56 -2.55 9.93 27.18
N ASP A 57 -1.55 9.12 27.49
CA ASP A 57 -0.38 9.54 28.23
C ASP A 57 0.74 10.09 27.31
N ALA A 58 1.86 10.50 27.89
CA ALA A 58 2.99 11.06 27.14
C ALA A 58 3.63 10.06 26.17
N SER A 59 3.65 8.77 26.51
CA SER A 59 4.22 7.69 25.71
C SER A 59 3.33 7.37 24.50
N GLU A 60 2.02 7.33 24.72
CA GLU A 60 1.02 7.13 23.69
C GLU A 60 0.94 8.33 22.76
N TRP A 61 1.00 9.55 23.31
CA TRP A 61 1.11 10.77 22.50
C TRP A 61 2.38 10.79 21.64
N ALA A 62 3.52 10.33 22.18
CA ALA A 62 4.75 10.20 21.42
C ALA A 62 4.63 9.16 20.30
N THR A 63 3.93 8.05 20.55
CA THR A 63 3.66 7.00 19.56
C THR A 63 2.71 7.49 18.46
N PHE A 64 1.67 8.24 18.83
CA PHE A 64 0.78 8.92 17.90
C PHE A 64 1.55 9.93 17.04
N ALA A 65 2.34 10.80 17.66
CA ALA A 65 3.17 11.77 16.96
C ALA A 65 4.17 11.11 15.99
N ALA A 66 4.79 9.99 16.39
CA ALA A 66 5.68 9.22 15.53
C ALA A 66 4.93 8.57 14.35
N SER A 67 3.72 8.06 14.58
CA SER A 67 2.86 7.47 13.54
C SER A 67 2.39 8.52 12.53
N MET A 68 2.04 9.72 12.99
CA MET A 68 1.66 10.86 12.14
C MET A 68 2.86 11.46 11.38
N ALA A 69 4.06 11.31 11.93
CA ALA A 69 5.31 11.68 11.26
C ALA A 69 5.81 10.59 10.28
N ALA A 70 5.24 9.39 10.32
CA ALA A 70 5.67 8.29 9.47
C ALA A 70 5.30 8.57 7.99
N GLU A 71 6.31 8.50 7.14
CA GLU A 71 6.12 8.62 5.69
C GLU A 71 5.67 7.27 5.11
N ASN A 72 4.62 7.28 4.29
CA ASN A 72 4.27 6.10 3.51
C ASN A 72 5.39 5.83 2.49
N GLY A 73 6.09 4.70 2.67
CA GLY A 73 7.30 4.41 1.91
C GLY A 73 7.44 2.93 1.59
N LEU A 74 8.07 2.65 0.45
CA LEU A 74 8.68 1.36 0.18
C LEU A 74 10.16 1.44 0.54
N LEU A 75 10.62 0.59 1.45
CA LEU A 75 11.99 0.59 1.94
C LEU A 75 12.66 -0.74 1.60
N ALA A 76 13.93 -0.69 1.23
CA ALA A 76 14.75 -1.88 1.07
C ALA A 76 15.84 -1.92 2.14
N PHE A 77 15.89 -3.02 2.88
CA PHE A 77 16.90 -3.26 3.90
C PHE A 77 17.77 -4.46 3.53
N ARG A 78 19.06 -4.36 3.82
CA ARG A 78 19.94 -5.52 3.90
C ARG A 78 19.60 -6.31 5.17
N LEU A 79 19.28 -7.60 5.01
CA LEU A 79 19.02 -8.49 6.14
C LEU A 79 20.29 -8.75 6.96
N GLY A 80 20.11 -9.09 8.25
CA GLY A 80 21.20 -9.54 9.14
C GLY A 80 21.63 -8.53 10.24
N GLY A 81 20.88 -7.44 10.44
CA GLY A 81 21.12 -6.51 11.55
C GLY A 81 20.51 -6.96 12.89
N ARG A 82 20.92 -6.30 13.99
CA ARG A 82 20.28 -6.39 15.32
C ARG A 82 20.02 -4.97 15.84
N GLY A 83 18.93 -4.79 16.58
CA GLY A 83 18.52 -3.47 17.06
C GLY A 83 18.06 -2.56 15.92
N ASP A 84 18.19 -1.24 16.09
CA ASP A 84 17.97 -0.28 15.01
C ASP A 84 19.07 -0.38 13.95
N ALA A 85 18.78 -1.16 12.91
CA ALA A 85 19.67 -1.34 11.78
C ALA A 85 19.48 -0.26 10.71
N THR A 86 18.57 0.71 10.87
CA THR A 86 18.23 1.68 9.82
C THR A 86 19.45 2.39 9.23
N PRO A 87 20.39 2.91 10.03
CA PRO A 87 21.56 3.63 9.50
C PRO A 87 22.53 2.77 8.68
N THR A 88 22.50 1.45 8.85
CA THR A 88 23.51 0.52 8.28
C THR A 88 22.91 -0.41 7.22
N ALA A 89 21.64 -0.76 7.39
CA ALA A 89 20.91 -1.73 6.58
C ALA A 89 20.02 -1.08 5.52
N LEU A 90 19.53 0.14 5.71
CA LEU A 90 18.71 0.81 4.69
C LEU A 90 19.54 0.99 3.41
N ARG A 91 19.01 0.54 2.27
CA ARG A 91 19.65 0.64 0.95
C ARG A 91 19.04 1.73 0.12
N TRP A 92 17.73 1.78 0.08
CA TRP A 92 16.99 2.83 -0.60
C TRP A 92 15.58 2.94 -0.02
N ARG A 93 14.95 4.08 -0.27
CA ARG A 93 13.55 4.35 0.04
C ARG A 93 12.87 4.96 -1.18
N TYR A 94 11.62 4.59 -1.40
CA TYR A 94 10.77 5.13 -2.44
C TYR A 94 9.46 5.61 -1.82
N LEU A 95 9.24 6.92 -1.83
CA LEU A 95 8.19 7.59 -1.06
C LEU A 95 7.03 8.11 -1.92
N ARG A 96 7.07 7.89 -3.24
CA ARG A 96 6.16 8.55 -4.19
C ARG A 96 5.09 7.59 -4.70
N SER A 97 3.82 7.84 -4.40
CA SER A 97 2.71 6.98 -4.90
C SER A 97 2.92 5.51 -4.49
N VAL A 98 3.17 5.25 -3.21
CA VAL A 98 3.24 3.87 -2.68
C VAL A 98 1.81 3.32 -2.55
N PRO A 99 1.53 2.12 -3.08
CA PRO A 99 0.20 1.55 -3.07
C PRO A 99 -0.25 1.18 -1.66
N GLN A 100 -1.57 1.15 -1.52
CA GLN A 100 -2.22 1.18 -0.22
C GLN A 100 -2.90 -0.12 0.13
N LEU A 101 -3.48 -0.76 -0.89
CA LEU A 101 -4.08 -2.08 -0.78
C LEU A 101 -3.28 -3.11 -1.60
N PRO A 102 -2.93 -2.86 -2.88
CA PRO A 102 -2.13 -3.82 -3.63
C PRO A 102 -0.72 -3.90 -3.08
N SER A 103 -0.27 -5.12 -2.80
CA SER A 103 1.14 -5.37 -2.48
C SER A 103 2.02 -5.18 -3.72
N PRO A 104 3.26 -4.67 -3.58
CA PRO A 104 4.22 -4.67 -4.67
C PRO A 104 4.56 -6.11 -5.14
N LEU A 105 4.93 -6.26 -6.40
CA LEU A 105 5.34 -7.53 -6.98
C LEU A 105 6.77 -7.44 -7.50
N LEU A 106 7.66 -8.33 -7.07
CA LEU A 106 8.98 -8.51 -7.68
C LEU A 106 8.93 -9.67 -8.67
N TYR A 107 9.17 -9.39 -9.96
CA TYR A 107 9.22 -10.44 -10.98
C TYR A 107 10.28 -10.15 -12.03
N ARG A 108 11.15 -11.13 -12.29
CA ARG A 108 12.23 -11.05 -13.29
C ARG A 108 13.08 -9.77 -13.19
N GLY A 109 13.46 -9.40 -11.96
CA GLY A 109 14.35 -8.26 -11.70
C GLY A 109 13.68 -6.89 -11.81
N VAL A 110 12.35 -6.81 -11.84
CA VAL A 110 11.60 -5.55 -11.83
C VAL A 110 10.59 -5.58 -10.71
N LEU A 111 10.50 -4.46 -9.98
CA LEU A 111 9.53 -4.26 -8.91
C LEU A 111 8.35 -3.46 -9.43
N TYR A 112 7.13 -3.97 -9.27
CA TYR A 112 5.90 -3.41 -9.80
C TYR A 112 5.01 -2.91 -8.67
N MET A 113 4.47 -1.71 -8.82
CA MET A 113 3.46 -1.13 -7.93
C MET A 113 2.31 -0.58 -8.75
N ILE A 114 1.09 -0.90 -8.36
CA ILE A 114 -0.13 -0.41 -9.01
C ILE A 114 -0.95 0.40 -8.01
N ASN A 115 -1.34 1.61 -8.41
CA ASN A 115 -2.25 2.47 -7.65
C ASN A 115 -3.59 2.64 -8.38
N ASP A 116 -4.55 3.18 -7.65
CA ASP A 116 -5.82 3.65 -8.17
C ASP A 116 -5.64 4.57 -9.39
N GLY A 117 -6.63 4.49 -10.28
CA GLY A 117 -6.56 5.09 -11.61
C GLY A 117 -5.62 4.36 -12.58
N GLY A 118 -5.13 3.17 -12.21
CA GLY A 118 -4.29 2.33 -13.07
C GLY A 118 -2.87 2.86 -13.21
N ILE A 119 -2.34 3.57 -12.22
CA ILE A 119 -0.98 4.11 -12.25
C ILE A 119 0.01 2.99 -11.93
N LEU A 120 0.68 2.47 -12.96
CA LEU A 120 1.70 1.44 -12.84
C LEU A 120 3.08 2.10 -12.74
N THR A 121 3.79 1.77 -11.66
CA THR A 121 5.18 2.16 -11.44
C THR A 121 6.06 0.93 -11.46
N THR A 122 7.15 0.97 -12.20
CA THR A 122 8.19 -0.06 -12.23
C THR A 122 9.50 0.51 -11.73
N LEU A 123 10.13 -0.18 -10.77
CA LEU A 123 11.38 0.21 -10.15
C LEU A 123 12.46 -0.86 -10.32
N ASP A 124 13.72 -0.42 -10.29
CA ASP A 124 14.86 -1.31 -10.10
C ASP A 124 14.87 -1.74 -8.61
N PRO A 125 14.79 -3.05 -8.30
CA PRO A 125 14.75 -3.52 -6.92
C PRO A 125 16.08 -3.36 -6.17
N ALA A 126 17.21 -3.25 -6.89
CA ALA A 126 18.53 -3.09 -6.28
C ALA A 126 18.79 -1.64 -5.86
N THR A 127 18.33 -0.67 -6.65
CA THR A 127 18.61 0.76 -6.41
C THR A 127 17.39 1.57 -5.95
N GLY A 128 16.17 1.09 -6.20
CA GLY A 128 14.93 1.84 -5.98
C GLY A 128 14.63 2.86 -7.09
N ASP A 129 15.44 2.88 -8.15
CA ASP A 129 15.30 3.85 -9.22
C ASP A 129 14.04 3.62 -10.04
N LEU A 130 13.43 4.73 -10.48
CA LEU A 130 12.27 4.69 -11.35
C LEU A 130 12.68 4.21 -12.75
N LEU A 131 12.20 3.04 -13.14
CA LEU A 131 12.36 2.54 -14.52
C LEU A 131 11.28 3.12 -15.43
N LYS A 132 10.03 3.14 -14.97
CA LYS A 132 8.89 3.71 -15.72
C LYS A 132 7.71 4.00 -14.81
N LYS A 133 7.00 5.09 -15.10
CA LYS A 133 5.68 5.39 -14.54
C LYS A 133 4.72 5.59 -15.71
N GLY A 134 3.59 4.91 -15.68
CA GLY A 134 2.60 4.94 -16.74
C GLY A 134 1.21 4.65 -16.21
N ARG A 135 0.22 4.71 -17.10
CA ARG A 135 -1.17 4.40 -16.79
C ARG A 135 -1.64 3.23 -17.65
N LEU A 136 -2.26 2.23 -17.05
CA LEU A 136 -2.90 1.11 -17.73
C LEU A 136 -4.19 1.59 -18.40
N ARG A 137 -4.07 2.05 -19.65
CA ARG A 137 -5.22 2.51 -20.43
C ARG A 137 -6.23 1.37 -20.62
N GLY A 138 -7.51 1.67 -20.46
CA GLY A 138 -8.59 0.68 -20.49
C GLY A 138 -8.86 -0.01 -19.14
N ALA A 139 -8.13 0.35 -18.07
CA ALA A 139 -8.34 -0.16 -16.72
C ALA A 139 -8.13 0.95 -15.69
N VAL A 140 -8.70 2.12 -15.94
CA VAL A 140 -8.62 3.26 -15.02
C VAL A 140 -9.71 3.10 -13.96
N ASP A 141 -9.36 2.50 -12.83
CA ASP A 141 -10.27 2.19 -11.73
C ASP A 141 -9.46 2.02 -10.41
N HIS A 142 -10.13 1.67 -9.32
CA HIS A 142 -9.51 1.25 -8.07
C HIS A 142 -8.86 -0.12 -8.20
N TYR A 143 -7.77 -0.32 -7.47
CA TYR A 143 -7.04 -1.59 -7.43
C TYR A 143 -6.90 -2.06 -6.00
N TYR A 144 -7.60 -3.16 -5.66
CA TYR A 144 -7.51 -3.79 -4.34
C TYR A 144 -6.73 -5.10 -4.41
N ALA A 145 -6.89 -5.84 -5.51
CA ALA A 145 -6.15 -7.06 -5.76
C ALA A 145 -4.66 -6.79 -5.99
N SER A 146 -3.80 -7.61 -5.40
CA SER A 146 -2.36 -7.55 -5.67
C SER A 146 -2.06 -8.14 -7.06
N PRO A 147 -1.06 -7.61 -7.79
CA PRO A 147 -0.65 -8.20 -9.06
C PRO A 147 0.01 -9.57 -8.85
N VAL A 148 -0.19 -10.46 -9.82
CA VAL A 148 0.52 -11.75 -9.88
C VAL A 148 1.23 -11.91 -11.22
N ALA A 149 2.24 -12.77 -11.26
CA ALA A 149 3.00 -13.01 -12.48
C ALA A 149 3.26 -14.49 -12.75
N GLY A 150 3.33 -14.82 -14.04
CA GLY A 150 3.59 -16.16 -14.55
C GLY A 150 3.74 -16.12 -16.06
N ASP A 151 4.50 -17.06 -16.62
CA ASP A 151 4.68 -17.19 -18.09
C ASP A 151 5.13 -15.89 -18.79
N GLY A 152 6.00 -15.12 -18.13
CA GLY A 152 6.50 -13.84 -18.65
C GLY A 152 5.46 -12.73 -18.72
N LYS A 153 4.33 -12.86 -18.00
CA LYS A 153 3.24 -11.88 -17.95
C LYS A 153 2.93 -11.52 -16.51
N ILE A 154 2.30 -10.36 -16.35
CA ILE A 154 1.82 -9.81 -15.09
C ILE A 154 0.34 -9.53 -15.26
N TYR A 155 -0.44 -9.91 -14.27
CA TYR A 155 -1.89 -9.79 -14.27
C TYR A 155 -2.28 -8.81 -13.17
N PHE A 156 -2.97 -7.75 -13.57
CA PHE A 156 -3.60 -6.79 -12.69
C PHE A 156 -5.11 -6.92 -12.82
N VAL A 157 -5.84 -6.71 -11.74
CA VAL A 157 -7.31 -6.76 -11.75
C VAL A 157 -7.83 -5.51 -11.05
N THR A 158 -8.70 -4.78 -11.75
CA THR A 158 -9.41 -3.64 -11.16
C THR A 158 -10.52 -4.13 -10.24
N ARG A 159 -10.98 -3.24 -9.35
CA ARG A 159 -12.14 -3.51 -8.51
C ARG A 159 -13.38 -3.87 -9.34
N SER A 160 -13.61 -3.20 -10.46
CA SER A 160 -14.75 -3.48 -11.36
C SER A 160 -14.67 -4.83 -12.09
N GLY A 161 -13.54 -5.55 -12.03
CA GLY A 161 -13.38 -6.84 -12.70
C GLY A 161 -12.60 -6.81 -14.01
N THR A 162 -12.02 -5.67 -14.39
CA THR A 162 -11.15 -5.59 -15.58
C THR A 162 -9.78 -6.20 -15.29
N VAL A 163 -9.46 -7.27 -16.00
CA VAL A 163 -8.14 -7.92 -16.00
C VAL A 163 -7.25 -7.30 -17.07
N VAL A 164 -6.10 -6.77 -16.65
CA VAL A 164 -5.04 -6.28 -17.54
C VAL A 164 -3.86 -7.24 -17.49
N THR A 165 -3.45 -7.72 -18.66
CA THR A 165 -2.25 -8.51 -18.83
C THR A 165 -1.14 -7.64 -19.41
N VAL A 166 -0.01 -7.57 -18.73
CA VAL A 166 1.17 -6.80 -19.11
C VAL A 166 2.34 -7.75 -19.31
N LYS A 167 3.18 -7.50 -20.31
CA LYS A 167 4.42 -8.25 -20.51
C LYS A 167 5.40 -7.94 -19.39
N ALA A 168 6.04 -8.97 -18.84
CA ALA A 168 7.08 -8.79 -17.85
C ALA A 168 8.28 -8.02 -18.43
N GLY A 169 8.83 -7.11 -17.64
CA GLY A 169 9.84 -6.12 -18.02
C GLY A 169 9.47 -4.69 -17.59
N PRO A 170 10.40 -3.73 -17.74
CA PRO A 170 10.18 -2.34 -17.32
C PRO A 170 9.26 -1.55 -18.26
N GLY A 171 8.99 -2.07 -19.45
CA GLY A 171 8.31 -1.34 -20.52
C GLY A 171 6.81 -1.10 -20.32
N GLN A 172 6.15 -1.84 -19.40
CA GLN A 172 4.70 -1.75 -19.17
C GLN A 172 3.86 -1.99 -20.46
N GLU A 173 4.31 -2.93 -21.30
CA GLU A 173 3.62 -3.28 -22.55
C GLU A 173 2.34 -4.06 -22.25
N VAL A 174 1.17 -3.47 -22.55
CA VAL A 174 -0.14 -4.12 -22.35
C VAL A 174 -0.36 -5.15 -23.46
N LEU A 175 -0.60 -6.39 -23.07
CA LEU A 175 -0.87 -7.52 -23.97
C LEU A 175 -2.37 -7.75 -24.17
N ALA A 176 -3.17 -7.54 -23.12
CA ALA A 176 -4.61 -7.71 -23.17
C ALA A 176 -5.32 -6.92 -22.07
N VAL A 177 -6.55 -6.51 -22.35
CA VAL A 177 -7.51 -5.96 -21.38
C VAL A 177 -8.83 -6.72 -21.56
N ARG A 178 -9.36 -7.29 -20.48
CA ARG A 178 -10.57 -8.11 -20.51
C ARG A 178 -11.44 -7.77 -19.32
N ASP A 179 -12.68 -7.40 -19.59
CA ASP A 179 -13.69 -7.20 -18.56
C ASP A 179 -14.38 -8.53 -18.22
N LEU A 180 -14.58 -8.78 -16.94
CA LEU A 180 -15.35 -9.94 -16.44
C LEU A 180 -16.79 -9.59 -16.13
N ASP A 181 -17.18 -8.31 -16.32
CA ASP A 181 -18.53 -7.79 -16.06
C ASP A 181 -18.98 -8.01 -14.60
N GLU A 182 -18.01 -8.06 -13.68
CA GLU A 182 -18.29 -8.33 -12.27
C GLU A 182 -17.16 -7.88 -11.35
N GLU A 183 -17.54 -7.30 -10.20
CA GLU A 183 -16.59 -6.85 -9.18
C GLU A 183 -15.60 -7.96 -8.76
N CYS A 184 -14.33 -7.59 -8.68
CA CYS A 184 -13.24 -8.45 -8.23
C CYS A 184 -12.32 -7.71 -7.26
N THR A 185 -12.23 -8.20 -6.03
CA THR A 185 -11.32 -7.66 -4.99
C THR A 185 -10.25 -8.68 -4.59
N ALA A 186 -10.38 -9.93 -5.03
CA ALA A 186 -9.48 -11.01 -4.67
C ALA A 186 -8.22 -11.00 -5.55
N THR A 187 -7.05 -11.20 -4.92
CA THR A 187 -5.79 -11.43 -5.63
C THR A 187 -5.90 -12.74 -6.42
N PRO A 188 -5.62 -12.75 -7.74
CA PRO A 188 -5.65 -13.98 -8.54
C PRO A 188 -4.67 -15.03 -7.99
N ALA A 189 -5.01 -16.32 -8.09
CA ALA A 189 -4.13 -17.41 -7.68
C ALA A 189 -3.58 -18.15 -8.90
N ILE A 190 -2.28 -18.50 -8.89
CA ILE A 190 -1.65 -19.26 -9.98
C ILE A 190 -1.26 -20.64 -9.45
N ALA A 191 -1.80 -21.70 -10.06
CA ALA A 191 -1.47 -23.08 -9.72
C ALA A 191 -1.67 -24.02 -10.91
N GLY A 192 -0.81 -25.03 -11.07
CA GLY A 192 -0.97 -26.07 -12.09
C GLY A 192 -1.14 -25.55 -13.52
N GLY A 193 -0.40 -24.50 -13.90
CA GLY A 193 -0.48 -23.87 -15.22
C GLY A 193 -1.77 -23.09 -15.49
N ARG A 194 -2.53 -22.76 -14.44
CA ARG A 194 -3.81 -22.04 -14.50
C ARG A 194 -3.75 -20.79 -13.63
N ILE A 195 -4.60 -19.82 -13.96
CA ILE A 195 -4.89 -18.67 -13.12
C ILE A 195 -6.36 -18.72 -12.71
N TYR A 196 -6.59 -18.58 -11.42
CA TYR A 196 -7.89 -18.62 -10.78
C TYR A 196 -8.25 -17.21 -10.31
N LEU A 197 -9.48 -16.77 -10.58
CA LEU A 197 -9.93 -15.45 -10.25
C LEU A 197 -11.33 -15.48 -9.64
N ARG A 198 -11.42 -15.07 -8.38
CA ARG A 198 -12.68 -14.99 -7.64
C ARG A 198 -13.29 -13.61 -7.87
N THR A 199 -14.43 -13.57 -8.54
CA THR A 199 -15.31 -12.40 -8.58
C THR A 199 -16.34 -12.48 -7.45
N ARG A 200 -17.23 -11.51 -7.36
CA ARG A 200 -18.31 -11.49 -6.36
C ARG A 200 -19.13 -12.78 -6.34
N SER A 201 -19.59 -13.27 -7.49
CA SER A 201 -20.46 -14.45 -7.60
C SER A 201 -19.76 -15.69 -8.15
N ALA A 202 -18.72 -15.58 -8.98
CA ALA A 202 -18.08 -16.72 -9.63
C ALA A 202 -16.59 -16.95 -9.27
N LEU A 203 -16.09 -18.15 -9.57
CA LEU A 203 -14.66 -18.47 -9.59
C LEU A 203 -14.29 -18.87 -11.02
N TYR A 204 -13.53 -18.03 -11.71
CA TYR A 204 -13.05 -18.28 -13.05
C TYR A 204 -11.71 -19.03 -13.01
N CYS A 205 -11.48 -19.89 -14.00
CA CYS A 205 -10.22 -20.58 -14.21
C CYS A 205 -9.79 -20.38 -15.67
N PHE A 206 -8.67 -19.68 -15.87
CA PHE A 206 -8.08 -19.50 -17.19
C PHE A 206 -6.83 -20.36 -17.34
N ARG A 207 -6.65 -20.92 -18.53
CA ARG A 207 -5.43 -21.63 -18.94
C ARG A 207 -5.02 -21.17 -20.32
N ARG A 208 -3.75 -21.36 -20.65
CA ARG A 208 -3.28 -21.20 -22.03
C ARG A 208 -4.04 -22.21 -22.91
N SER A 209 -4.59 -21.76 -24.04
CA SER A 209 -5.13 -22.67 -25.04
C SER A 209 -3.99 -23.50 -25.64
N GLU A 210 -4.21 -24.80 -25.77
CA GLU A 210 -3.34 -25.64 -26.57
C GLU A 210 -3.57 -25.25 -28.03
N VAL A 211 -2.53 -24.75 -28.69
CA VAL A 211 -2.55 -24.62 -30.14
C VAL A 211 -2.43 -26.04 -30.67
N VAL A 212 -3.55 -26.61 -31.11
CA VAL A 212 -3.51 -27.81 -31.96
C VAL A 212 -2.83 -27.36 -33.24
N LYS A 213 -1.59 -27.79 -33.44
CA LYS A 213 -0.95 -27.72 -34.75
C LYS A 213 -1.56 -28.86 -35.55
N ASP A 214 -2.44 -28.52 -36.49
CA ASP A 214 -2.80 -29.42 -37.59
C ASP A 214 -1.58 -29.71 -38.48
#